data_AF-A0A3A4V834-F1
#
_entry.id   AF-A0A3A4V834-F1
#
_cell.length_a   1.000
_cell.length_b   1.000
_cell.length_c   1.000
_cell.angle_alpha   90.00
_cell.angle_beta   90.00
_cell.angle_gamma   90.00
#
_symmetry.space_group_name_H-M   'P 1'
#
loop_
_entity.id
_entity.type
_entity.pdbx_description
1 polymer ?
#
loop_
_entity_poly.entity_id
_entity_poly.type
_entity_poly.pdbx_seq_one_letter_code
_entity_poly.pdbx_strand_id
1 'polypeptide(L)'
;MYTTEKIGLKSFINLILFTFILTIYFSFPIATYADTCSTISREQIIAYAKTGVGSPYIWGGDKWDPANRKWGGADCSGYVLKAWQVPRAYAYKQSAGHPYTTFSFKYRSYHWYPINLSELQKGDILVKDDGHGNGHVVIFSHKYKNGSYVVYEAKGKAYGIVYGAKYISSDYVARRRHNLANVYPNFFVSKRLSNKSLTQAVPYYFATPTTYFDYFSSDDLLNVRNASNTVANISSYINSNPNVTLALNPFQNQAYQGLSFGTGYLSLSSQNPLLASKQNPDTTVQMSQPSFFVSTCSYIAYFRPPYDSIYVNNMSSAKNTVTLSLINDGKVIRKFRRVINPKGRWRFNLSKTKWAKKIRNCYVKSQSSRQGILMTKRMPNTKTVSAVPHKHVRNKNSFNYVEPLTDTYYLSNLSSKTNRFTVYIYNAGKLAYLKKSKVIARDLIKLNLAKTKISQGFMVITSNYPLLLERLTVTGAFYSGVSSRYLNYKYYLDLFNPQADSIVIANPNQGTFSLDTNVYANGALVLTDTRRIPASNIAVFSLKNTTAVNYSNTFLQFSAKFQ
;
A
#
# COMPACT_ATOMS: atom_id res chain seq x y z
N MET A 1 -20.86 -59.81 -38.08
CA MET A 1 -19.38 -59.76 -38.11
C MET A 1 -18.98 -58.34 -38.47
N TYR A 2 -18.18 -57.66 -37.64
CA TYR A 2 -17.54 -56.41 -38.03
C TYR A 2 -16.08 -56.69 -38.39
N THR A 3 -15.70 -56.40 -39.62
CA THR A 3 -14.34 -56.62 -40.13
C THR A 3 -13.40 -55.54 -39.59
N THR A 4 -12.44 -55.93 -38.77
CA THR A 4 -11.35 -55.05 -38.33
C THR A 4 -10.39 -54.81 -39.49
N GLU A 5 -10.55 -53.68 -40.19
CA GLU A 5 -9.54 -53.23 -41.14
C GLU A 5 -8.25 -52.87 -40.41
N LYS A 6 -7.14 -53.51 -40.80
CA LYS A 6 -5.81 -53.19 -40.27
C LYS A 6 -5.35 -51.86 -40.86
N ILE A 7 -5.32 -50.81 -40.03
CA ILE A 7 -4.60 -49.57 -40.37
C ILE A 7 -3.14 -49.94 -40.64
N GLY A 8 -2.70 -49.80 -41.88
CA GLY A 8 -1.35 -50.15 -42.30
C GLY A 8 -0.29 -49.35 -41.54
N LEU A 9 0.80 -50.02 -41.14
CA LEU A 9 1.91 -49.44 -40.36
C LEU A 9 2.43 -48.11 -40.93
N LYS A 10 2.44 -47.98 -42.27
CA LYS A 10 2.85 -46.78 -43.00
C LYS A 10 1.97 -45.55 -42.69
N SER A 11 0.66 -45.74 -42.54
CA SER A 11 -0.28 -44.66 -42.20
C SER A 11 -0.12 -44.21 -40.74
N PHE A 12 0.20 -45.14 -39.83
CA PHE A 12 0.47 -44.82 -38.42
C PHE A 12 1.76 -43.99 -38.24
N ILE A 13 2.84 -44.36 -38.94
CA ILE A 13 4.10 -43.60 -38.92
C ILE A 13 3.91 -42.18 -39.45
N ASN A 14 3.17 -42.01 -40.56
CA ASN A 14 2.89 -40.68 -41.12
C ASN A 14 2.11 -39.78 -40.15
N LEU A 15 1.16 -40.34 -39.39
CA LEU A 15 0.39 -39.58 -38.40
C LEU A 15 1.27 -39.08 -37.23
N ILE A 16 2.23 -39.90 -36.79
CA ILE A 16 3.20 -39.54 -35.75
C ILE A 16 4.17 -38.45 -36.25
N LEU A 17 4.71 -38.57 -37.48
CA LEU A 17 5.56 -37.53 -38.04
C LEU A 17 4.82 -36.19 -38.19
N PHE A 18 3.58 -36.22 -38.66
CA PHE A 18 2.77 -35.01 -38.83
C PHE A 18 2.51 -34.30 -37.50
N THR A 19 2.14 -35.04 -36.45
CA THR A 19 1.93 -34.46 -35.11
C THR A 19 3.23 -33.95 -34.47
N PHE A 20 4.36 -34.61 -34.68
CA PHE A 20 5.66 -34.16 -34.18
C PHE A 20 6.12 -32.85 -34.84
N ILE A 21 6.01 -32.74 -36.18
CA ILE A 21 6.34 -31.51 -36.92
C ILE A 21 5.41 -30.35 -36.51
N LEU A 22 4.11 -30.61 -36.37
CA LEU A 22 3.15 -29.60 -35.96
C LEU A 22 3.46 -29.06 -34.55
N THR A 23 3.89 -29.93 -33.63
CA THR A 23 4.26 -29.55 -32.27
C THR A 23 5.52 -28.66 -32.24
N ILE A 24 6.52 -28.94 -33.09
CA ILE A 24 7.71 -28.09 -33.23
C ILE A 24 7.35 -26.68 -33.74
N TYR A 25 6.49 -26.57 -34.75
CA TYR A 25 6.10 -25.27 -35.31
C TYR A 25 5.33 -24.37 -34.34
N PHE A 26 4.48 -24.95 -33.46
CA PHE A 26 3.80 -24.19 -32.40
C PHE A 26 4.66 -23.96 -31.14
N SER A 27 5.88 -24.48 -31.08
CA SER A 27 6.78 -24.36 -29.92
C SER A 27 7.75 -23.18 -29.97
N PHE A 28 7.83 -22.43 -31.08
CA PHE A 28 8.65 -21.22 -31.13
C PHE A 28 7.89 -20.03 -30.53
N PRO A 29 8.28 -19.51 -29.35
CA PRO A 29 7.66 -18.30 -28.83
C PRO A 29 8.00 -17.13 -29.76
N ILE A 30 6.96 -16.50 -30.32
CA ILE A 30 7.10 -15.17 -30.91
C ILE A 30 7.55 -14.25 -29.78
N ALA A 31 8.85 -14.02 -29.69
CA ALA A 31 9.45 -13.15 -28.70
C ALA A 31 8.98 -11.73 -28.97
N THR A 32 7.88 -11.34 -28.31
CA THR A 32 7.44 -9.95 -28.26
C THR A 32 8.63 -9.12 -27.81
N TYR A 33 8.90 -8.02 -28.51
CA TYR A 33 9.92 -7.04 -28.12
C TYR A 33 9.45 -6.27 -26.88
N ALA A 34 9.27 -7.00 -25.77
CA ALA A 34 8.73 -6.54 -24.50
C ALA A 34 9.78 -5.69 -23.79
N ASP A 35 9.82 -4.44 -24.21
CA ASP A 35 10.56 -3.29 -23.65
C ASP A 35 11.83 -3.60 -22.84
N THR A 36 12.97 -3.50 -23.52
CA THR A 36 14.31 -3.65 -22.96
C THR A 36 14.77 -2.49 -22.05
N CYS A 37 13.93 -1.47 -21.78
CA CYS A 37 14.36 -0.27 -21.06
C CYS A 37 14.58 -0.49 -19.56
N SER A 38 15.78 -0.13 -19.09
CA SER A 38 16.24 -0.36 -17.72
C SER A 38 15.33 0.30 -16.67
N THR A 39 15.01 -0.38 -15.56
CA THR A 39 14.23 0.22 -14.47
C THR A 39 14.91 1.46 -13.90
N ILE A 40 14.18 2.57 -13.79
CA ILE A 40 14.69 3.88 -13.31
C ILE A 40 13.64 4.56 -12.44
N SER A 41 14.01 5.28 -11.39
CA SER A 41 13.05 6.08 -10.61
C SER A 41 12.76 7.44 -11.27
N ARG A 42 11.63 8.05 -10.91
CA ARG A 42 11.29 9.43 -11.31
C ARG A 42 12.34 10.44 -10.86
N GLU A 43 12.89 10.21 -9.67
CA GLU A 43 13.98 10.98 -9.09
C GLU A 43 15.26 10.85 -9.93
N GLN A 44 15.58 9.64 -10.42
CA GLN A 44 16.74 9.39 -11.27
C GLN A 44 16.59 10.02 -12.66
N ILE A 45 15.42 9.94 -13.31
CA ILE A 45 15.16 10.64 -14.60
C ILE A 45 15.42 12.14 -14.46
N ILE A 46 14.87 12.77 -13.41
CA ILE A 46 15.06 14.22 -13.19
C ILE A 46 16.48 14.55 -12.74
N ALA A 47 17.15 13.69 -11.96
CA ALA A 47 18.56 13.86 -11.64
C ALA A 47 19.42 13.84 -12.91
N TYR A 48 19.16 12.90 -13.83
CA TYR A 48 19.86 12.80 -15.11
C TYR A 48 19.57 14.02 -16.00
N ALA A 49 18.30 14.41 -16.15
CA ALA A 49 17.90 15.60 -16.92
C ALA A 49 18.63 16.86 -16.44
N LYS A 50 18.64 17.11 -15.12
CA LYS A 50 19.37 18.23 -14.50
C LYS A 50 20.84 18.29 -14.93
N THR A 51 21.49 17.15 -15.16
CA THR A 51 22.90 17.14 -15.59
C THR A 51 23.15 17.72 -16.98
N GLY A 52 22.13 17.93 -17.82
CA GLY A 52 22.26 18.53 -19.16
C GLY A 52 21.96 20.02 -19.23
N VAL A 53 21.34 20.62 -18.21
CA VAL A 53 20.94 22.04 -18.21
C VAL A 53 22.17 22.96 -18.34
N GLY A 54 22.08 23.96 -19.22
CA GLY A 54 23.16 24.89 -19.56
C GLY A 54 24.08 24.43 -20.70
N SER A 55 23.86 23.24 -21.27
CA SER A 55 24.61 22.77 -22.45
C SER A 55 23.97 23.25 -23.77
N PRO A 56 24.73 23.37 -24.87
CA PRO A 56 24.22 23.74 -26.19
C PRO A 56 23.08 22.87 -26.72
N TYR A 57 22.29 23.44 -27.62
CA TYR A 57 21.39 22.70 -28.48
C TYR A 57 22.13 22.35 -29.77
N ILE A 58 22.17 21.07 -30.12
CA ILE A 58 22.77 20.56 -31.36
C ILE A 58 21.73 19.67 -32.04
N TRP A 59 21.38 19.98 -33.28
CA TRP A 59 20.44 19.18 -34.09
C TRP A 59 21.03 17.79 -34.34
N GLY A 60 20.25 16.73 -34.08
CA GLY A 60 20.73 15.34 -34.08
C GLY A 60 21.64 15.00 -32.89
N GLY A 61 21.88 15.93 -31.97
CA GLY A 61 22.77 15.76 -30.83
C GLY A 61 22.15 14.98 -29.68
N ASP A 62 22.97 14.20 -28.99
CA ASP A 62 22.60 13.38 -27.84
C ASP A 62 23.72 13.25 -26.78
N LYS A 63 24.66 14.21 -26.69
CA LYS A 63 25.85 14.09 -25.82
C LYS A 63 26.11 15.38 -25.06
N TRP A 64 26.46 15.29 -23.79
CA TRP A 64 26.90 16.47 -23.02
C TRP A 64 27.89 16.08 -21.93
N ASP A 65 28.68 17.05 -21.47
CA ASP A 65 29.51 16.90 -20.28
C ASP A 65 28.91 17.72 -19.13
N PRO A 66 28.48 17.09 -18.02
CA PRO A 66 28.01 17.81 -16.84
C PRO A 66 29.07 18.73 -16.21
N ALA A 67 30.36 18.44 -16.44
CA ALA A 67 31.50 19.24 -15.97
C ALA A 67 31.98 20.30 -16.98
N ASN A 68 31.72 20.12 -18.28
CA ASN A 68 32.05 21.11 -19.32
C ASN A 68 30.81 21.46 -20.16
N ARG A 69 30.11 22.52 -19.73
CA ARG A 69 28.87 22.98 -20.37
C ARG A 69 29.03 23.43 -21.81
N LYS A 70 30.24 23.73 -22.29
CA LYS A 70 30.48 24.11 -23.69
C LYS A 70 30.72 22.90 -24.62
N TRP A 71 30.90 21.70 -24.07
CA TRP A 71 31.20 20.51 -24.85
C TRP A 71 29.96 19.67 -25.14
N GLY A 72 29.76 19.38 -26.43
CA GLY A 72 28.58 18.68 -26.92
C GLY A 72 27.30 19.52 -26.82
N GLY A 73 26.18 18.83 -26.94
CA GLY A 73 24.84 19.36 -26.89
C GLY A 73 23.83 18.29 -27.32
N ALA A 74 22.55 18.59 -27.13
CA ALA A 74 21.48 17.71 -27.56
C ALA A 74 20.32 18.48 -28.17
N ASP A 75 19.55 17.83 -29.05
CA ASP A 75 18.22 18.31 -29.42
C ASP A 75 17.15 17.80 -28.45
N CYS A 76 15.90 18.15 -28.72
CA CYS A 76 14.79 17.86 -27.81
C CYS A 76 14.59 16.35 -27.58
N SER A 77 14.58 15.56 -28.65
CA SER A 77 14.46 14.09 -28.58
C SER A 77 15.71 13.41 -28.04
N GLY A 78 16.91 13.79 -28.49
CA GLY A 78 18.17 13.19 -28.00
C GLY A 78 18.41 13.45 -26.50
N TYR A 79 18.02 14.63 -26.02
CA TYR A 79 18.07 14.96 -24.59
C TYR A 79 17.09 14.10 -23.76
N VAL A 80 15.83 14.02 -24.20
CA VAL A 80 14.79 13.22 -23.53
C VAL A 80 15.14 11.75 -23.52
N LEU A 81 15.55 11.21 -24.67
CA LEU A 81 15.97 9.82 -24.87
C LEU A 81 17.02 9.40 -23.84
N LYS A 82 18.01 10.26 -23.57
CA LYS A 82 19.04 9.98 -22.56
C LYS A 82 18.61 10.24 -21.13
N ALA A 83 17.86 11.28 -20.83
CA ALA A 83 17.33 11.45 -19.47
C ALA A 83 16.38 10.31 -19.07
N TRP A 84 15.67 9.74 -20.04
CA TRP A 84 14.90 8.52 -19.90
C TRP A 84 15.73 7.23 -19.98
N GLN A 85 16.97 7.26 -20.45
CA GLN A 85 17.78 6.05 -20.63
C GLN A 85 16.99 4.99 -21.45
N VAL A 86 16.54 5.36 -22.66
CA VAL A 86 15.85 4.47 -23.62
C VAL A 86 16.65 4.34 -24.92
N PRO A 87 16.77 3.14 -25.52
CA PRO A 87 16.27 1.85 -25.02
C PRO A 87 17.09 1.29 -23.84
N ARG A 88 18.21 1.90 -23.47
CA ARG A 88 19.11 1.43 -22.39
C ARG A 88 19.80 2.56 -21.65
N ALA A 89 20.57 2.22 -20.61
CA ALA A 89 21.44 3.15 -19.93
C ALA A 89 22.57 3.67 -20.84
N TYR A 90 22.88 4.96 -20.73
CA TYR A 90 23.92 5.67 -21.49
C TYR A 90 24.68 6.62 -20.56
N ALA A 91 26.01 6.64 -20.66
CA ALA A 91 26.83 7.65 -19.98
C ALA A 91 26.67 9.04 -20.62
N TYR A 92 26.91 10.14 -19.89
CA TYR A 92 26.64 11.51 -20.37
C TYR A 92 27.34 11.86 -21.69
N LYS A 93 28.61 11.45 -21.84
CA LYS A 93 29.43 11.68 -23.04
C LYS A 93 29.22 10.66 -24.18
N GLN A 94 28.51 9.57 -23.92
CA GLN A 94 28.24 8.49 -24.88
C GLN A 94 27.05 8.84 -25.78
N SER A 95 27.15 8.61 -27.09
CA SER A 95 25.98 8.71 -27.99
C SER A 95 25.02 7.56 -27.72
N ALA A 96 23.73 7.85 -27.84
CA ALA A 96 22.68 6.85 -27.99
C ALA A 96 22.40 6.50 -29.46
N GLY A 97 22.86 7.32 -30.41
CA GLY A 97 22.69 7.11 -31.85
C GLY A 97 21.34 7.62 -32.39
N HIS A 98 20.64 8.44 -31.60
CA HIS A 98 19.37 9.09 -31.95
C HIS A 98 18.29 8.18 -32.61
N PRO A 99 17.99 6.99 -32.06
CA PRO A 99 17.02 6.06 -32.68
C PRO A 99 15.55 6.49 -32.61
N TYR A 100 15.21 7.56 -31.86
CA TYR A 100 13.83 8.02 -31.69
C TYR A 100 13.70 9.53 -31.85
N THR A 101 12.79 9.94 -32.73
CA THR A 101 12.41 11.33 -32.97
C THR A 101 11.17 11.71 -32.16
N THR A 102 10.77 12.98 -32.23
CA THR A 102 9.47 13.46 -31.73
C THR A 102 8.29 12.70 -32.33
N PHE A 103 8.36 12.33 -33.62
CA PHE A 103 7.38 11.46 -34.27
C PHE A 103 7.31 10.09 -33.59
N SER A 104 8.46 9.47 -33.28
CA SER A 104 8.50 8.21 -32.52
C SER A 104 7.79 8.36 -31.17
N PHE A 105 8.15 9.38 -30.38
CA PHE A 105 7.53 9.63 -29.07
C PHE A 105 6.02 9.96 -29.17
N LYS A 106 5.56 10.64 -30.23
CA LYS A 106 4.14 10.98 -30.41
C LYS A 106 3.30 9.85 -30.98
N TYR A 107 3.79 9.04 -31.92
CA TYR A 107 2.95 8.10 -32.69
C TYR A 107 3.27 6.61 -32.45
N ARG A 108 4.34 6.29 -31.72
CA ARG A 108 4.73 4.92 -31.39
C ARG A 108 4.74 4.71 -29.87
N SER A 109 4.85 3.45 -29.45
CA SER A 109 4.83 3.02 -28.04
C SER A 109 5.95 2.02 -27.74
N TYR A 110 7.18 2.29 -28.20
CA TYR A 110 8.29 1.33 -28.11
C TYR A 110 8.76 1.12 -26.66
N HIS A 111 9.05 2.22 -25.94
CA HIS A 111 9.55 2.19 -24.56
C HIS A 111 8.70 3.04 -23.60
N TRP A 112 7.48 3.37 -24.04
CA TRP A 112 6.56 4.30 -23.38
C TRP A 112 5.13 4.08 -23.86
N TYR A 113 4.17 4.63 -23.11
CA TYR A 113 2.74 4.53 -23.35
C TYR A 113 2.03 5.88 -23.18
N PRO A 114 0.85 6.10 -23.80
CA PRO A 114 -0.02 7.25 -23.50
C PRO A 114 -0.36 7.32 -22.02
N ILE A 115 -0.40 8.53 -21.48
CA ILE A 115 -1.08 8.86 -20.22
C ILE A 115 -1.90 10.14 -20.39
N ASN A 116 -2.87 10.37 -19.50
CA ASN A 116 -3.63 11.62 -19.51
C ASN A 116 -2.80 12.79 -18.95
N LEU A 117 -3.04 14.02 -19.44
CA LEU A 117 -2.40 15.25 -18.91
C LEU A 117 -2.72 15.52 -17.42
N SER A 118 -3.77 14.90 -16.89
CA SER A 118 -4.15 14.89 -15.47
C SER A 118 -3.31 13.92 -14.63
N GLU A 119 -2.79 12.85 -15.24
CA GLU A 119 -1.99 11.80 -14.59
C GLU A 119 -0.50 12.13 -14.54
N LEU A 120 -0.08 13.26 -15.14
CA LEU A 120 1.30 13.69 -15.28
C LEU A 120 2.04 13.70 -13.93
N GLN A 121 3.10 12.92 -13.86
CA GLN A 121 4.00 12.81 -12.73
C GLN A 121 5.41 13.17 -13.18
N LYS A 122 6.18 13.76 -12.26
CA LYS A 122 7.59 14.09 -12.41
C LYS A 122 8.37 13.00 -13.16
N GLY A 123 9.06 13.37 -14.24
CA GLY A 123 9.84 12.46 -15.09
C GLY A 123 9.07 11.82 -16.25
N ASP A 124 7.76 12.02 -16.38
CA ASP A 124 7.03 11.77 -17.65
C ASP A 124 7.44 12.82 -18.72
N ILE A 125 7.05 12.63 -19.99
CA ILE A 125 7.29 13.61 -21.06
C ILE A 125 5.99 14.16 -21.64
N LEU A 126 6.12 15.34 -22.24
CA LEU A 126 5.13 15.99 -23.09
C LEU A 126 5.74 16.09 -24.49
N VAL A 127 5.05 15.56 -25.50
CA VAL A 127 5.51 15.59 -26.90
C VAL A 127 4.44 16.10 -27.84
N LYS A 128 4.81 17.02 -28.73
CA LYS A 128 4.07 17.34 -29.95
C LYS A 128 4.90 16.98 -31.18
N ASP A 129 4.21 16.73 -32.28
CA ASP A 129 4.74 16.46 -33.62
C ASP A 129 3.57 16.64 -34.60
N ASP A 130 3.86 17.06 -35.83
CA ASP A 130 2.86 17.34 -36.87
C ASP A 130 2.90 16.31 -38.03
N GLY A 131 3.83 15.35 -38.00
CA GLY A 131 4.05 14.41 -39.11
C GLY A 131 4.93 14.95 -40.24
N HIS A 132 5.30 16.24 -40.21
CA HIS A 132 6.12 16.92 -41.21
C HIS A 132 7.49 17.37 -40.69
N GLY A 133 7.88 16.87 -39.50
CA GLY A 133 9.18 17.13 -38.88
C GLY A 133 9.19 18.29 -37.87
N ASN A 134 8.08 19.02 -37.68
CA ASN A 134 7.98 20.12 -36.72
C ASN A 134 7.53 19.64 -35.35
N GLY A 135 8.32 18.76 -34.74
CA GLY A 135 8.07 18.22 -33.41
C GLY A 135 8.83 18.91 -32.28
N HIS A 136 8.36 18.70 -31.06
CA HIS A 136 9.08 19.08 -29.84
C HIS A 136 8.72 18.19 -28.65
N VAL A 137 9.71 17.84 -27.82
CA VAL A 137 9.52 16.97 -26.65
C VAL A 137 10.26 17.51 -25.43
N VAL A 138 9.63 17.43 -24.26
CA VAL A 138 10.11 17.98 -22.98
C VAL A 138 9.83 17.05 -21.81
N ILE A 139 10.65 17.09 -20.76
CA ILE A 139 10.50 16.26 -19.55
C ILE A 139 9.77 17.05 -18.47
N PHE A 140 8.63 16.56 -18.03
CA PHE A 140 7.82 17.21 -17.02
C PHE A 140 8.44 17.10 -15.61
N SER A 141 8.54 18.23 -14.90
CA SER A 141 8.99 18.26 -13.50
C SER A 141 7.82 18.37 -12.52
N HIS A 142 7.01 19.42 -12.67
CA HIS A 142 5.86 19.74 -11.82
C HIS A 142 5.00 20.84 -12.49
N LYS A 143 3.81 21.11 -11.95
CA LYS A 143 2.99 22.28 -12.31
C LYS A 143 3.16 23.38 -11.26
N TYR A 144 3.21 24.63 -11.70
CA TYR A 144 3.02 25.78 -10.80
C TYR A 144 1.53 25.95 -10.44
N LYS A 145 1.25 26.75 -9.38
CA LYS A 145 -0.13 27.03 -8.94
C LYS A 145 -1.00 27.70 -10.00
N ASN A 146 -0.40 28.46 -10.92
CA ASN A 146 -1.07 29.10 -12.06
C ASN A 146 -1.31 28.16 -13.26
N GLY A 147 -1.11 26.84 -13.09
CA GLY A 147 -1.29 25.85 -14.15
C GLY A 147 -0.12 25.72 -15.13
N SER A 148 0.87 26.62 -15.13
CA SER A 148 2.04 26.52 -15.99
C SER A 148 2.86 25.25 -15.71
N TYR A 149 3.33 24.60 -16.77
CA TYR A 149 4.16 23.40 -16.67
C TYR A 149 5.62 23.80 -16.50
N VAL A 150 6.32 23.18 -15.54
CA VAL A 150 7.77 23.34 -15.37
C VAL A 150 8.45 22.11 -15.94
N VAL A 151 9.35 22.32 -16.90
CA VAL A 151 9.93 21.25 -17.72
C VAL A 151 11.44 21.41 -17.87
N TYR A 152 12.11 20.29 -18.20
CA TYR A 152 13.46 20.28 -18.75
C TYR A 152 13.36 20.08 -20.26
N GLU A 153 14.04 20.90 -21.05
CA GLU A 153 13.98 20.82 -22.51
C GLU A 153 15.26 21.31 -23.20
N ALA A 154 15.61 20.74 -24.35
CA ALA A 154 16.55 21.34 -25.28
C ALA A 154 15.77 22.24 -26.24
N LYS A 155 15.75 23.55 -25.96
CA LYS A 155 14.75 24.49 -26.49
C LYS A 155 15.04 25.01 -27.90
N GLY A 156 16.28 24.90 -28.37
CA GLY A 156 16.72 25.37 -29.70
C GLY A 156 18.07 26.08 -29.64
N LYS A 157 18.69 26.33 -30.81
CA LYS A 157 20.05 26.88 -30.93
C LYS A 157 20.30 28.14 -30.08
N ALA A 158 19.34 29.06 -30.01
CA ALA A 158 19.46 30.32 -29.26
C ALA A 158 19.40 30.17 -27.72
N TYR A 159 18.99 29.01 -27.19
CA TYR A 159 18.72 28.82 -25.75
C TYR A 159 19.47 27.64 -25.12
N GLY A 160 19.83 26.63 -25.90
CA GLY A 160 20.42 25.39 -25.37
C GLY A 160 19.42 24.54 -24.58
N ILE A 161 19.95 23.77 -23.63
CA ILE A 161 19.19 22.94 -22.70
C ILE A 161 18.84 23.74 -21.44
N VAL A 162 17.55 23.88 -21.15
CA VAL A 162 17.02 24.77 -20.10
C VAL A 162 16.08 24.03 -19.15
N TYR A 163 15.85 24.64 -18.00
CA TYR A 163 14.81 24.25 -17.04
C TYR A 163 13.96 25.49 -16.72
N GLY A 164 12.64 25.40 -16.88
CA GLY A 164 11.77 26.55 -16.66
C GLY A 164 10.31 26.30 -16.96
N ALA A 165 9.51 27.37 -16.86
CA ALA A 165 8.11 27.37 -17.24
C ALA A 165 7.95 27.28 -18.77
N LYS A 166 7.00 26.47 -19.22
CA LYS A 166 6.64 26.32 -20.63
C LYS A 166 5.13 26.34 -20.82
N TYR A 167 4.67 27.05 -21.84
CA TYR A 167 3.31 26.92 -22.34
C TYR A 167 3.18 25.61 -23.16
N ILE A 168 2.19 24.81 -22.81
CA ILE A 168 1.92 23.50 -23.40
C ILE A 168 0.55 23.62 -24.10
N SER A 169 0.55 23.65 -25.43
CA SER A 169 -0.67 23.65 -26.24
C SER A 169 -1.38 22.30 -26.20
N SER A 170 -2.61 22.24 -26.70
CA SER A 170 -3.42 21.03 -26.88
C SER A 170 -2.73 19.92 -27.68
N ASP A 171 -1.78 20.27 -28.55
CA ASP A 171 -1.14 19.34 -29.50
C ASP A 171 -0.08 18.44 -28.84
N TYR A 172 0.26 18.75 -27.58
CA TYR A 172 1.14 17.94 -26.74
C TYR A 172 0.37 16.79 -26.10
N VAL A 173 0.79 15.57 -26.41
CA VAL A 173 0.35 14.36 -25.69
C VAL A 173 1.36 14.02 -24.59
N ALA A 174 0.87 13.49 -23.46
CA ALA A 174 1.75 13.00 -22.41
C ALA A 174 2.11 11.53 -22.65
N ARG A 175 3.39 11.20 -22.44
CA ARG A 175 3.90 9.83 -22.50
C ARG A 175 4.61 9.49 -21.20
N ARG A 176 4.42 8.25 -20.76
CA ARG A 176 5.12 7.67 -19.62
C ARG A 176 6.01 6.54 -20.10
N ARG A 177 7.28 6.59 -19.73
CA ARG A 177 8.22 5.49 -19.90
C ARG A 177 7.78 4.29 -19.05
N HIS A 178 8.00 3.07 -19.52
CA HIS A 178 7.83 1.89 -18.67
C HIS A 178 8.93 1.82 -17.56
N ASN A 179 8.72 0.93 -16.56
CA ASN A 179 9.68 0.54 -15.49
C ASN A 179 10.11 1.62 -14.44
N LEU A 180 9.25 1.97 -13.45
CA LEU A 180 9.45 2.95 -12.31
C LEU A 180 9.17 2.37 -10.86
N ALA A 181 9.53 2.98 -9.67
CA ALA A 181 9.51 2.31 -8.30
C ALA A 181 9.28 3.11 -6.92
N ASN A 182 8.98 2.43 -5.76
CA ASN A 182 8.61 2.93 -4.36
C ASN A 182 9.05 2.04 -3.09
N VAL A 183 9.01 2.44 -1.77
CA VAL A 183 9.74 1.76 -0.56
C VAL A 183 9.27 2.06 0.96
N TYR A 184 8.95 1.11 1.94
CA TYR A 184 8.87 1.26 3.49
C TYR A 184 8.74 -0.02 4.51
N PRO A 185 9.04 -0.02 5.89
CA PRO A 185 9.74 -1.10 6.76
C PRO A 185 9.28 -1.68 8.21
N ASN A 186 10.00 -2.73 8.79
CA ASN A 186 10.14 -3.42 10.18
C ASN A 186 9.64 -4.88 10.48
N PHE A 187 10.06 -5.86 9.66
CA PHE A 187 9.18 -6.81 8.95
C PHE A 187 7.72 -6.38 8.92
N PHE A 188 7.55 -5.10 8.64
CA PHE A 188 6.31 -4.56 8.16
C PHE A 188 6.57 -4.22 6.73
N VAL A 189 6.32 -5.24 5.92
CA VAL A 189 5.95 -5.05 4.53
C VAL A 189 4.89 -3.97 4.52
N SER A 190 5.28 -2.78 4.09
CA SER A 190 4.40 -1.64 4.08
C SER A 190 4.56 -0.93 2.75
N LYS A 191 3.46 -0.91 2.01
CA LYS A 191 3.37 -0.40 0.65
C LYS A 191 3.43 1.11 0.70
N ARG A 192 4.52 1.69 0.19
CA ARG A 192 4.64 3.14 0.02
C ARG A 192 3.77 3.58 -1.15
N LEU A 193 2.67 4.25 -0.84
CA LEU A 193 1.82 4.86 -1.85
C LEU A 193 2.36 6.23 -2.28
N SER A 194 3.03 6.96 -1.39
CA SER A 194 3.62 8.26 -1.68
C SER A 194 4.68 8.69 -0.65
N ASN A 195 5.26 9.87 -0.85
CA ASN A 195 6.27 10.47 0.02
C ASN A 195 5.78 10.69 1.46
N LYS A 196 4.46 10.76 1.68
CA LYS A 196 3.81 11.03 2.98
C LYS A 196 2.78 9.97 3.42
N SER A 197 2.58 8.89 2.65
CA SER A 197 1.52 7.90 2.93
C SER A 197 1.96 6.44 2.79
N LEU A 198 1.31 5.58 3.58
CA LEU A 198 1.70 4.20 3.82
C LEU A 198 0.52 3.30 4.19
N THR A 199 0.56 2.08 3.67
CA THR A 199 -0.36 0.99 4.05
C THR A 199 0.44 -0.21 4.56
N GLN A 200 -0.06 -0.89 5.59
CA GLN A 200 0.64 -1.99 6.28
C GLN A 200 0.05 -3.36 5.89
N ALA A 201 0.90 -4.35 5.62
CA ALA A 201 0.49 -5.75 5.39
C ALA A 201 -0.18 -6.38 6.61
N VAL A 202 -1.04 -7.37 6.38
CA VAL A 202 -1.92 -7.98 7.40
C VAL A 202 -1.67 -9.50 7.47
N PRO A 203 -1.55 -10.16 8.63
CA PRO A 203 -1.28 -11.60 8.69
C PRO A 203 -2.43 -12.48 8.19
N TYR A 204 -2.17 -13.68 7.66
CA TYR A 204 -3.21 -14.54 7.02
C TYR A 204 -4.40 -14.82 7.91
N TYR A 205 -4.11 -15.18 9.17
CA TYR A 205 -5.07 -15.58 10.20
C TYR A 205 -6.01 -14.44 10.63
N PHE A 206 -5.97 -13.30 9.93
CA PHE A 206 -6.81 -12.14 10.07
C PHE A 206 -7.90 -12.10 8.98
N ALA A 207 -7.80 -12.93 7.93
CA ALA A 207 -8.85 -13.17 6.94
C ALA A 207 -9.80 -14.26 7.43
N THR A 208 -11.10 -14.08 7.20
CA THR A 208 -12.16 -15.03 7.61
C THR A 208 -13.17 -15.26 6.49
N PRO A 209 -13.83 -16.43 6.39
CA PRO A 209 -14.84 -16.71 5.35
C PRO A 209 -16.02 -15.74 5.34
N THR A 210 -16.32 -15.16 6.50
CA THR A 210 -17.23 -14.03 6.65
C THR A 210 -16.42 -12.79 7.01
N THR A 211 -16.55 -11.71 6.23
CA THR A 211 -15.95 -10.41 6.52
C THR A 211 -17.05 -9.36 6.69
N TYR A 212 -16.89 -8.52 7.71
CA TYR A 212 -17.81 -7.46 8.08
C TYR A 212 -17.21 -6.07 7.82
N PHE A 213 -18.05 -5.07 7.66
CA PHE A 213 -17.60 -3.69 7.42
C PHE A 213 -18.44 -2.71 8.21
N ASP A 214 -17.82 -1.96 9.11
CA ASP A 214 -18.50 -0.94 9.92
C ASP A 214 -18.67 0.34 9.11
N TYR A 215 -19.92 0.80 8.97
CA TYR A 215 -20.36 2.09 8.42
C TYR A 215 -19.60 2.65 7.18
N PHE A 216 -20.22 2.50 6.01
CA PHE A 216 -19.91 3.30 4.82
C PHE A 216 -20.74 4.61 4.83
N SER A 217 -20.13 5.73 4.43
CA SER A 217 -20.87 6.83 3.80
C SER A 217 -21.19 6.46 2.35
N SER A 218 -22.04 7.26 1.70
CA SER A 218 -22.31 7.19 0.25
C SER A 218 -21.06 7.30 -0.63
N ASP A 219 -19.99 7.88 -0.08
CA ASP A 219 -18.81 8.35 -0.84
C ASP A 219 -17.60 7.42 -0.66
N ASP A 220 -17.78 6.32 0.10
CA ASP A 220 -16.74 5.34 0.40
C ASP A 220 -16.72 4.21 -0.64
N LEU A 221 -15.57 3.99 -1.28
CA LEU A 221 -15.40 2.86 -2.20
C LEU A 221 -14.95 1.59 -1.45
N LEU A 222 -15.58 0.46 -1.77
CA LEU A 222 -15.27 -0.86 -1.20
C LEU A 222 -14.78 -1.84 -2.28
N ASN A 223 -13.59 -2.41 -2.04
CA ASN A 223 -12.99 -3.47 -2.84
C ASN A 223 -12.93 -4.77 -2.03
N VAL A 224 -13.44 -5.88 -2.57
CA VAL A 224 -13.53 -7.19 -1.90
C VAL A 224 -12.99 -8.30 -2.80
N ARG A 225 -12.25 -9.23 -2.18
CA ARG A 225 -11.59 -10.37 -2.83
C ARG A 225 -11.71 -11.62 -1.96
N ASN A 226 -11.79 -12.79 -2.56
CA ASN A 226 -11.76 -14.07 -1.87
C ASN A 226 -10.39 -14.78 -2.03
N ALA A 227 -10.17 -15.90 -1.34
CA ALA A 227 -8.91 -16.63 -1.45
C ALA A 227 -8.63 -17.24 -2.85
N SER A 228 -9.65 -17.33 -3.72
CA SER A 228 -9.47 -17.67 -5.15
C SER A 228 -9.21 -16.44 -6.04
N ASN A 229 -9.03 -15.26 -5.45
CA ASN A 229 -8.62 -13.99 -6.07
C ASN A 229 -9.59 -13.35 -7.10
N THR A 230 -10.88 -13.69 -7.06
CA THR A 230 -11.90 -13.01 -7.89
C THR A 230 -12.25 -11.65 -7.28
N VAL A 231 -12.15 -10.57 -8.07
CA VAL A 231 -12.40 -9.18 -7.64
C VAL A 231 -13.84 -8.77 -7.92
N ALA A 232 -14.54 -8.22 -6.92
CA ALA A 232 -15.84 -7.58 -7.10
C ALA A 232 -15.79 -6.10 -6.69
N ASN A 233 -16.14 -5.20 -7.61
CA ASN A 233 -16.39 -3.79 -7.32
C ASN A 233 -17.86 -3.61 -6.91
N ILE A 234 -18.10 -3.18 -5.68
CA ILE A 234 -19.47 -3.11 -5.09
C ILE A 234 -20.04 -1.68 -5.17
N SER A 235 -19.20 -0.68 -5.41
CA SER A 235 -19.53 0.75 -5.30
C SER A 235 -20.63 1.26 -6.23
N SER A 236 -20.77 0.73 -7.45
CA SER A 236 -21.82 1.17 -8.39
C SER A 236 -23.23 0.75 -7.99
N TYR A 237 -23.38 -0.22 -7.08
CA TYR A 237 -24.67 -0.83 -6.73
C TYR A 237 -25.24 -0.40 -5.37
N ILE A 238 -24.46 0.31 -4.53
CA ILE A 238 -24.94 0.79 -3.22
C ILE A 238 -25.90 1.99 -3.36
N ASN A 239 -25.79 2.74 -4.47
CA ASN A 239 -26.49 4.02 -4.64
C ASN A 239 -27.97 3.92 -5.07
N SER A 240 -28.50 2.73 -5.38
CA SER A 240 -29.78 2.61 -6.09
C SER A 240 -30.97 2.02 -5.32
N ASN A 241 -30.80 1.39 -4.14
CA ASN A 241 -31.90 1.13 -3.18
C ASN A 241 -31.42 0.49 -1.85
N PRO A 242 -31.95 0.88 -0.67
CA PRO A 242 -31.53 0.32 0.63
C PRO A 242 -32.06 -1.10 0.94
N ASN A 243 -33.00 -1.64 0.13
CA ASN A 243 -33.72 -2.89 0.41
C ASN A 243 -33.61 -3.95 -0.71
N VAL A 244 -32.70 -3.80 -1.69
CA VAL A 244 -32.61 -4.72 -2.84
C VAL A 244 -31.64 -5.88 -2.61
N THR A 245 -32.11 -7.11 -2.84
CA THR A 245 -31.27 -8.30 -2.98
C THR A 245 -30.51 -8.23 -4.30
N LEU A 246 -29.17 -8.18 -4.25
CA LEU A 246 -28.33 -8.16 -5.45
C LEU A 246 -27.96 -9.57 -5.90
N ALA A 247 -28.44 -9.96 -7.09
CA ALA A 247 -27.85 -11.05 -7.85
C ALA A 247 -26.59 -10.55 -8.56
N LEU A 248 -25.44 -11.18 -8.30
CA LEU A 248 -24.25 -10.99 -9.12
C LEU A 248 -24.47 -11.69 -10.46
N ASN A 249 -24.24 -10.97 -11.56
CA ASN A 249 -24.51 -11.48 -12.91
C ASN A 249 -23.59 -12.70 -13.17
N PRO A 250 -24.11 -13.91 -13.46
CA PRO A 250 -23.39 -15.17 -13.28
C PRO A 250 -22.36 -15.52 -14.38
N PHE A 251 -21.87 -14.52 -15.14
CA PHE A 251 -20.78 -14.74 -16.08
C PHE A 251 -19.45 -14.94 -15.32
N GLN A 252 -19.20 -16.22 -15.00
CA GLN A 252 -17.93 -16.90 -14.69
C GLN A 252 -17.46 -17.10 -13.22
N ASN A 253 -18.27 -17.04 -12.16
CA ASN A 253 -17.75 -17.41 -10.81
C ASN A 253 -18.77 -18.03 -9.81
N GLN A 254 -18.46 -19.25 -9.32
CA GLN A 254 -19.26 -20.00 -8.32
C GLN A 254 -18.93 -19.66 -6.83
N ALA A 255 -18.07 -18.67 -6.57
CA ALA A 255 -17.34 -18.58 -5.28
C ALA A 255 -17.93 -17.65 -4.19
N TYR A 256 -19.13 -17.08 -4.38
CA TYR A 256 -19.77 -16.16 -3.43
C TYR A 256 -21.10 -16.75 -2.92
N GLN A 257 -21.27 -16.89 -1.61
CA GLN A 257 -22.45 -17.54 -1.00
C GLN A 257 -23.51 -16.54 -0.50
N GLY A 258 -23.15 -15.28 -0.24
CA GLY A 258 -24.15 -14.30 0.13
C GLY A 258 -23.61 -12.91 0.44
N LEU A 259 -24.37 -11.92 0.01
CA LEU A 259 -24.29 -10.53 0.42
C LEU A 259 -25.45 -10.28 1.40
N SER A 260 -25.17 -9.76 2.61
CA SER A 260 -26.27 -9.34 3.50
C SER A 260 -26.00 -7.95 4.10
N PHE A 261 -26.99 -7.08 3.97
CA PHE A 261 -27.02 -5.76 4.55
C PHE A 261 -27.61 -5.83 5.95
N GLY A 262 -26.86 -5.36 6.96
CA GLY A 262 -27.36 -5.14 8.31
C GLY A 262 -27.55 -3.65 8.58
N THR A 263 -28.25 -3.30 9.67
CA THR A 263 -28.49 -1.90 10.06
C THR A 263 -27.22 -1.21 10.60
N GLY A 264 -26.28 -0.91 9.69
CA GLY A 264 -25.02 -0.21 9.95
C GLY A 264 -23.75 -0.96 9.53
N TYR A 265 -23.84 -2.13 8.91
CA TYR A 265 -22.69 -2.87 8.42
C TYR A 265 -23.02 -3.69 7.16
N LEU A 266 -22.01 -3.89 6.31
CA LEU A 266 -22.06 -4.88 5.23
C LEU A 266 -21.46 -6.20 5.73
N SER A 267 -22.07 -7.32 5.37
CA SER A 267 -21.53 -8.66 5.61
C SER A 267 -21.40 -9.40 4.29
N LEU A 268 -20.18 -9.82 3.98
CA LEU A 268 -19.84 -10.64 2.82
C LEU A 268 -19.45 -12.03 3.29
N SER A 269 -20.01 -13.06 2.66
CA SER A 269 -19.74 -14.47 2.97
C SER A 269 -19.35 -15.23 1.71
N SER A 270 -18.24 -15.96 1.79
CA SER A 270 -17.75 -16.90 0.78
C SER A 270 -17.38 -18.21 1.48
N GLN A 271 -17.32 -19.31 0.72
CA GLN A 271 -16.72 -20.56 1.19
C GLN A 271 -15.23 -20.38 1.52
N ASN A 272 -14.59 -19.37 0.92
CA ASN A 272 -13.17 -19.07 1.05
C ASN A 272 -12.93 -17.81 1.90
N PRO A 273 -11.81 -17.71 2.65
CA PRO A 273 -11.44 -16.50 3.38
C PRO A 273 -11.44 -15.24 2.50
N LEU A 274 -11.96 -14.14 3.04
CA LEU A 274 -12.07 -12.86 2.33
C LEU A 274 -11.00 -11.85 2.79
N LEU A 275 -10.51 -11.05 1.83
CA LEU A 275 -9.66 -9.88 2.01
C LEU A 275 -10.41 -8.66 1.45
N ALA A 276 -10.26 -7.51 2.10
CA ALA A 276 -10.95 -6.30 1.67
C ALA A 276 -10.30 -5.00 2.17
N SER A 277 -10.59 -3.92 1.47
CA SER A 277 -10.09 -2.59 1.79
C SER A 277 -11.09 -1.49 1.48
N LYS A 278 -11.03 -0.41 2.27
CA LYS A 278 -11.87 0.78 2.19
C LYS A 278 -11.05 1.96 1.68
N GLN A 279 -11.59 2.71 0.74
CA GLN A 279 -10.96 3.90 0.16
C GLN A 279 -11.82 5.14 0.41
N ASN A 280 -11.22 6.15 1.07
CA ASN A 280 -11.82 7.46 1.24
C ASN A 280 -11.48 8.38 0.04
N PRO A 281 -12.28 9.43 -0.24
CA PRO A 281 -11.98 10.40 -1.30
C PRO A 281 -10.64 11.14 -1.10
N ASP A 282 -10.38 11.65 0.11
CA ASP A 282 -9.27 12.60 0.34
C ASP A 282 -7.96 11.97 0.83
N THR A 283 -7.95 10.67 1.18
CA THR A 283 -6.70 9.94 1.51
C THR A 283 -6.79 8.45 1.18
N THR A 284 -5.63 7.90 0.83
CA THR A 284 -5.44 6.52 0.35
C THR A 284 -5.97 5.43 1.28
N VAL A 285 -6.49 4.38 0.63
CA VAL A 285 -6.85 3.03 1.13
C VAL A 285 -6.45 2.74 2.58
N GLN A 286 -7.43 2.72 3.48
CA GLN A 286 -7.34 1.92 4.70
C GLN A 286 -7.68 0.47 4.33
N MET A 287 -6.71 -0.45 4.47
CA MET A 287 -7.08 -1.84 4.71
C MET A 287 -7.83 -1.90 6.04
N SER A 288 -9.15 -2.02 5.97
CA SER A 288 -9.98 -2.38 7.12
C SER A 288 -9.54 -3.78 7.53
N GLN A 289 -8.70 -3.92 8.56
CA GLN A 289 -8.28 -5.25 9.00
C GLN A 289 -9.52 -6.06 9.39
N PRO A 290 -9.83 -7.16 8.66
CA PRO A 290 -11.03 -7.94 8.90
C PRO A 290 -10.79 -9.02 9.96
N SER A 291 -9.65 -8.98 10.65
CA SER A 291 -9.59 -9.44 12.02
C SER A 291 -10.39 -8.48 12.91
N PHE A 292 -11.71 -8.54 12.74
CA PHE A 292 -12.62 -8.40 13.85
C PHE A 292 -12.27 -9.54 14.79
N PHE A 293 -11.24 -9.33 15.59
CA PHE A 293 -10.87 -10.18 16.70
C PHE A 293 -11.95 -10.02 17.75
N VAL A 294 -13.06 -10.70 17.46
CA VAL A 294 -14.24 -10.91 18.24
C VAL A 294 -13.83 -11.60 19.54
N SER A 295 -13.32 -10.80 20.46
CA SER A 295 -12.78 -11.25 21.73
C SER A 295 -13.75 -10.90 22.84
N THR A 296 -13.64 -11.64 23.94
CA THR A 296 -14.37 -11.33 25.17
C THR A 296 -13.84 -10.07 25.88
N CYS A 297 -12.79 -9.41 25.39
CA CYS A 297 -12.25 -8.18 25.99
C CYS A 297 -11.39 -7.34 25.01
N SER A 298 -11.82 -6.11 24.69
CA SER A 298 -11.07 -5.19 23.80
C SER A 298 -10.89 -3.79 24.42
N TYR A 299 -9.95 -3.01 23.91
CA TYR A 299 -9.53 -1.72 24.48
C TYR A 299 -9.46 -0.61 23.44
N ILE A 300 -9.90 0.60 23.80
CA ILE A 300 -9.61 1.87 23.10
C ILE A 300 -8.70 2.68 24.02
N ALA A 301 -7.49 3.03 23.59
CA ALA A 301 -6.44 3.58 24.46
C ALA A 301 -6.68 5.03 24.84
N TYR A 302 -7.28 5.79 23.94
CA TYR A 302 -7.66 7.18 24.17
C TYR A 302 -9.13 7.40 23.81
N PHE A 303 -9.93 7.82 24.77
CA PHE A 303 -11.33 8.18 24.58
C PHE A 303 -11.60 9.52 25.26
N ARG A 304 -12.29 10.42 24.55
CA ARG A 304 -12.77 11.69 25.08
C ARG A 304 -14.29 11.64 25.19
N PRO A 305 -14.84 11.29 26.37
CA PRO A 305 -16.29 11.17 26.58
C PRO A 305 -17.17 12.32 26.06
N PRO A 306 -16.72 13.60 26.02
CA PRO A 306 -17.54 14.70 25.49
C PRO A 306 -17.70 14.71 23.97
N TYR A 307 -16.76 14.11 23.23
CA TYR A 307 -16.61 14.29 21.77
C TYR A 307 -16.73 12.97 21.01
N ASP A 308 -16.24 11.89 21.59
CA ASP A 308 -16.11 10.61 20.93
C ASP A 308 -17.34 9.72 21.23
N SER A 309 -17.85 9.02 20.23
CA SER A 309 -18.85 7.95 20.37
C SER A 309 -18.17 6.58 20.26
N ILE A 310 -18.67 5.58 20.96
CA ILE A 310 -18.28 4.17 20.78
C ILE A 310 -19.43 3.43 20.12
N TYR A 311 -19.12 2.58 19.16
CA TYR A 311 -20.05 1.67 18.51
C TYR A 311 -19.63 0.25 18.90
N VAL A 312 -20.60 -0.54 19.32
CA VAL A 312 -20.42 -1.93 19.73
C VAL A 312 -21.38 -2.76 18.88
N ASN A 313 -20.84 -3.49 17.92
CA ASN A 313 -21.60 -4.33 17.00
C ASN A 313 -21.48 -5.79 17.45
N ASN A 314 -22.60 -6.50 17.54
CA ASN A 314 -22.64 -7.93 17.84
C ASN A 314 -22.76 -8.73 16.55
N MET A 315 -21.64 -9.33 16.13
CA MET A 315 -21.54 -10.15 14.93
C MET A 315 -21.97 -11.60 15.18
N SER A 316 -22.27 -11.98 16.41
CA SER A 316 -22.77 -13.32 16.76
C SER A 316 -24.21 -13.52 16.28
N SER A 317 -24.55 -14.78 15.94
CA SER A 317 -25.92 -15.27 15.77
C SER A 317 -26.72 -15.33 17.08
N ALA A 318 -26.07 -15.15 18.24
CA ALA A 318 -26.70 -15.16 19.56
C ALA A 318 -26.67 -13.78 20.25
N LYS A 319 -27.57 -13.59 21.22
CA LYS A 319 -27.53 -12.43 22.13
C LYS A 319 -26.19 -12.40 22.88
N ASN A 320 -25.58 -11.22 23.00
CA ASN A 320 -24.29 -11.04 23.66
C ASN A 320 -24.37 -9.88 24.68
N THR A 321 -23.93 -10.14 25.92
CA THR A 321 -23.94 -9.14 26.99
C THR A 321 -22.59 -8.44 27.04
N VAL A 322 -22.55 -7.15 26.78
CA VAL A 322 -21.32 -6.34 26.76
C VAL A 322 -21.29 -5.38 27.94
N THR A 323 -20.16 -5.34 28.64
CA THR A 323 -19.84 -4.37 29.69
C THR A 323 -18.72 -3.46 29.21
N LEU A 324 -19.00 -2.16 29.03
CA LEU A 324 -17.97 -1.14 28.82
C LEU A 324 -17.53 -0.57 30.16
N SER A 325 -16.23 -0.61 30.45
CA SER A 325 -15.62 0.03 31.61
C SER A 325 -14.81 1.24 31.14
N LEU A 326 -15.14 2.43 31.65
CA LEU A 326 -14.29 3.62 31.51
C LEU A 326 -13.23 3.60 32.60
N ILE A 327 -11.96 3.72 32.21
CA ILE A 327 -10.84 3.69 33.13
C ILE A 327 -10.05 4.98 32.96
N ASN A 328 -9.81 5.70 34.05
CA ASN A 328 -8.93 6.86 34.12
C ASN A 328 -8.02 6.71 35.32
N ASP A 329 -6.75 7.11 35.21
CA ASP A 329 -5.75 7.03 36.28
C ASP A 329 -5.76 5.64 36.97
N GLY A 330 -5.96 4.59 36.17
CA GLY A 330 -6.02 3.20 36.62
C GLY A 330 -7.27 2.73 37.37
N LYS A 331 -8.23 3.61 37.62
CA LYS A 331 -9.47 3.31 38.33
C LYS A 331 -10.63 3.20 37.35
N VAL A 332 -11.47 2.17 37.50
CA VAL A 332 -12.72 2.06 36.75
C VAL A 332 -13.68 3.12 37.30
N ILE A 333 -13.88 4.23 36.58
CA ILE A 333 -14.81 5.27 36.99
C ILE A 333 -16.25 4.76 36.89
N ARG A 334 -16.58 4.06 35.81
CA ARG A 334 -17.95 3.61 35.54
C ARG A 334 -17.99 2.38 34.64
N LYS A 335 -18.98 1.52 34.89
CA LYS A 335 -19.32 0.37 34.05
C LYS A 335 -20.70 0.58 33.42
N PHE A 336 -20.88 0.11 32.20
CA PHE A 336 -22.14 0.15 31.45
C PHE A 336 -22.39 -1.23 30.85
N ARG A 337 -23.48 -1.90 31.24
CA ARG A 337 -23.82 -3.24 30.77
C ARG A 337 -25.02 -3.18 29.83
N ARG A 338 -24.97 -3.86 28.69
CA ARG A 338 -26.08 -3.96 27.74
C ARG A 338 -26.11 -5.33 27.06
N VAL A 339 -27.30 -5.91 26.91
CA VAL A 339 -27.53 -7.05 26.00
C VAL A 339 -27.71 -6.52 24.59
N ILE A 340 -26.93 -7.03 23.66
CA ILE A 340 -27.01 -6.72 22.23
C ILE A 340 -27.58 -7.95 21.54
N ASN A 341 -28.66 -7.77 20.77
CA ASN A 341 -29.28 -8.84 19.99
C ASN A 341 -28.32 -9.39 18.90
N PRO A 342 -28.57 -10.58 18.34
CA PRO A 342 -27.85 -11.07 17.16
C PRO A 342 -27.83 -10.00 16.07
N LYS A 343 -26.70 -9.81 15.39
CA LYS A 343 -26.54 -8.79 14.33
C LYS A 343 -26.84 -7.33 14.79
N GLY A 344 -27.01 -7.10 16.09
CA GLY A 344 -27.44 -5.83 16.66
C GLY A 344 -26.28 -4.87 16.97
N ARG A 345 -26.63 -3.60 17.21
CA ARG A 345 -25.67 -2.50 17.44
C ARG A 345 -26.02 -1.68 18.68
N TRP A 346 -25.01 -1.31 19.45
CA TRP A 346 -25.10 -0.34 20.53
C TRP A 346 -24.17 0.85 20.25
N ARG A 347 -24.77 2.01 19.99
CA ARG A 347 -24.05 3.29 20.06
C ARG A 347 -24.02 3.77 21.52
N PHE A 348 -22.83 3.92 22.06
CA PHE A 348 -22.54 4.48 23.37
C PHE A 348 -21.96 5.88 23.20
N ASN A 349 -22.66 6.91 23.69
CA ASN A 349 -22.23 8.30 23.60
C ASN A 349 -22.45 8.96 24.96
N LEU A 350 -21.45 9.70 25.44
CA LEU A 350 -21.46 10.36 26.75
C LEU A 350 -21.50 11.89 26.67
N SER A 351 -21.54 12.47 25.46
CA SER A 351 -21.44 13.92 25.24
C SER A 351 -22.45 14.75 26.04
N LYS A 352 -23.64 14.20 26.28
CA LYS A 352 -24.72 14.83 27.05
C LYS A 352 -24.56 14.74 28.58
N THR A 353 -23.61 13.96 29.10
CA THR A 353 -23.51 13.73 30.57
C THR A 353 -22.53 14.67 31.26
N LYS A 354 -23.00 15.40 32.30
CA LYS A 354 -22.22 16.45 32.98
C LYS A 354 -20.87 15.94 33.55
N TRP A 355 -20.85 14.74 34.14
CA TRP A 355 -19.64 14.14 34.72
C TRP A 355 -18.61 13.74 33.65
N ALA A 356 -19.04 13.32 32.46
CA ALA A 356 -18.14 12.96 31.36
C ALA A 356 -17.31 14.14 30.86
N LYS A 357 -17.80 15.39 31.00
CA LYS A 357 -17.03 16.62 30.70
C LYS A 357 -15.83 16.83 31.63
N LYS A 358 -15.83 16.22 32.83
CA LYS A 358 -14.72 16.29 33.79
C LYS A 358 -13.65 15.23 33.55
N ILE A 359 -13.93 14.20 32.75
CA ILE A 359 -12.99 13.11 32.48
C ILE A 359 -12.08 13.52 31.32
N ARG A 360 -10.78 13.51 31.60
CA ARG A 360 -9.70 13.62 30.60
C ARG A 360 -9.02 12.25 30.49
N ASN A 361 -8.32 12.00 29.39
CA ASN A 361 -7.33 10.91 29.26
C ASN A 361 -7.80 9.49 29.63
N CYS A 362 -9.09 9.17 29.53
CA CYS A 362 -9.57 7.83 29.84
C CYS A 362 -9.40 6.86 28.68
N TYR A 363 -9.31 5.58 29.01
CA TYR A 363 -9.36 4.47 28.07
C TYR A 363 -10.60 3.61 28.32
N VAL A 364 -11.10 2.93 27.29
CA VAL A 364 -12.30 2.08 27.41
C VAL A 364 -11.93 0.62 27.26
N LYS A 365 -12.33 -0.20 28.24
CA LYS A 365 -12.27 -1.66 28.19
C LYS A 365 -13.67 -2.22 27.95
N SER A 366 -13.90 -2.92 26.85
CA SER A 366 -15.06 -3.80 26.71
C SER A 366 -14.79 -5.16 27.36
N GLN A 367 -15.84 -5.79 27.88
CA GLN A 367 -15.88 -7.21 28.21
C GLN A 367 -17.20 -7.79 27.71
N SER A 368 -17.20 -8.92 27.03
CA SER A 368 -18.43 -9.55 26.50
C SER A 368 -18.60 -10.98 26.94
N SER A 369 -19.85 -11.40 27.19
CA SER A 369 -20.19 -12.75 27.67
C SER A 369 -19.88 -13.84 26.64
N ARG A 370 -19.84 -13.49 25.36
CA ARG A 370 -19.44 -14.37 24.25
C ARG A 370 -18.45 -13.64 23.35
N GLN A 371 -17.68 -14.41 22.58
CA GLN A 371 -17.05 -13.88 21.37
C GLN A 371 -18.16 -13.37 20.42
N GLY A 372 -17.83 -12.37 19.62
CA GLY A 372 -18.73 -11.78 18.61
C GLY A 372 -18.74 -10.25 18.59
N ILE A 373 -18.05 -9.58 19.51
CA ILE A 373 -18.10 -8.12 19.61
C ILE A 373 -17.01 -7.43 18.80
N LEU A 374 -17.43 -6.58 17.87
CA LEU A 374 -16.64 -5.50 17.30
C LEU A 374 -16.90 -4.23 18.11
N MET A 375 -15.83 -3.51 18.48
CA MET A 375 -15.91 -2.20 19.11
C MET A 375 -15.08 -1.18 18.31
N THR A 376 -15.69 -0.05 17.93
CA THR A 376 -15.03 1.07 17.25
C THR A 376 -15.33 2.39 17.97
N LYS A 377 -14.37 3.32 17.97
CA LYS A 377 -14.53 4.71 18.40
C LYS A 377 -14.74 5.58 17.17
N ARG A 378 -15.77 6.43 17.13
CA ARG A 378 -15.96 7.49 16.13
C ARG A 378 -15.76 8.86 16.78
N MET A 379 -14.96 9.70 16.15
CA MET A 379 -14.73 11.09 16.56
C MET A 379 -15.64 12.06 15.77
N PRO A 380 -15.78 13.34 16.18
CA PRO A 380 -16.68 14.28 15.50
C PRO A 380 -16.43 14.40 13.99
N ASN A 381 -15.16 14.48 13.58
CA ASN A 381 -14.75 14.64 12.18
C ASN A 381 -14.62 13.27 11.49
N THR A 382 -15.71 12.48 11.50
CA THR A 382 -15.97 11.19 10.83
C THR A 382 -14.98 10.02 11.00
N LYS A 383 -13.81 10.23 11.60
CA LYS A 383 -12.75 9.22 11.73
C LYS A 383 -13.10 8.14 12.75
N THR A 384 -12.90 6.88 12.37
CA THR A 384 -13.11 5.69 13.19
C THR A 384 -11.79 5.07 13.64
N VAL A 385 -11.80 4.43 14.81
CA VAL A 385 -10.64 3.71 15.40
C VAL A 385 -11.13 2.38 15.97
N SER A 386 -10.63 1.27 15.47
CA SER A 386 -10.98 -0.06 16.00
C SER A 386 -10.33 -0.32 17.35
N ALA A 387 -11.06 -0.97 18.26
CA ALA A 387 -10.54 -1.38 19.55
C ALA A 387 -9.48 -2.48 19.41
N VAL A 388 -8.38 -2.37 20.15
CA VAL A 388 -7.32 -3.38 20.23
C VAL A 388 -7.77 -4.50 21.19
N PRO A 389 -7.90 -5.76 20.75
CA PRO A 389 -8.31 -6.85 21.62
C PRO A 389 -7.22 -7.19 22.64
N HIS A 390 -7.60 -7.62 23.84
CA HIS A 390 -6.69 -7.88 24.96
C HIS A 390 -5.49 -8.75 24.55
N LYS A 391 -5.77 -9.81 23.77
CA LYS A 391 -4.78 -10.77 23.28
C LYS A 391 -3.74 -10.19 22.32
N HIS A 392 -3.84 -8.94 21.89
CA HIS A 392 -2.86 -8.22 21.04
C HIS A 392 -2.09 -7.14 21.78
N VAL A 393 -2.44 -6.80 23.03
CA VAL A 393 -1.64 -5.90 23.86
C VAL A 393 -0.34 -6.61 24.23
N ARG A 394 0.80 -5.96 23.99
CA ARG A 394 2.15 -6.56 24.16
C ARG A 394 3.14 -5.61 24.79
N ASN A 395 4.24 -6.20 25.22
CA ASN A 395 5.41 -5.54 25.77
C ASN A 395 6.48 -5.20 24.71
N LYS A 396 6.22 -5.48 23.42
CA LYS A 396 6.95 -4.96 22.26
C LYS A 396 5.92 -4.57 21.21
N ASN A 397 5.81 -3.27 20.95
CA ASN A 397 4.92 -2.66 19.97
C ASN A 397 5.77 -1.86 18.98
N SER A 398 5.25 -1.63 17.77
CA SER A 398 5.95 -0.83 16.77
C SER A 398 5.00 -0.12 15.81
N PHE A 399 5.45 1.02 15.29
CA PHE A 399 4.75 1.85 14.32
C PHE A 399 5.58 2.10 13.07
N ASN A 400 4.93 1.88 11.93
CA ASN A 400 5.47 2.21 10.63
C ASN A 400 5.19 3.67 10.36
N TYR A 401 6.22 4.38 9.90
CA TYR A 401 6.09 5.78 9.49
C TYR A 401 5.44 6.64 10.56
N VAL A 402 6.25 6.91 11.57
CA VAL A 402 5.97 7.93 12.55
C VAL A 402 6.42 9.27 11.98
N GLU A 403 5.65 10.32 12.22
CA GLU A 403 6.10 11.70 12.09
C GLU A 403 6.23 12.31 13.50
N PRO A 404 7.34 12.10 14.24
CA PRO A 404 7.49 12.51 15.63
C PRO A 404 7.27 14.01 15.94
N LEU A 405 7.43 14.87 14.94
CA LEU A 405 7.20 16.31 15.02
C LEU A 405 5.71 16.71 15.06
N THR A 406 4.85 15.90 14.43
CA THR A 406 3.45 16.23 14.13
C THR A 406 2.51 15.30 14.91
N ASP A 407 2.78 14.00 14.86
CA ASP A 407 1.95 12.97 15.50
C ASP A 407 2.02 13.03 17.04
N THR A 408 0.87 12.77 17.68
CA THR A 408 0.76 12.53 19.12
C THR A 408 0.61 11.04 19.41
N TYR A 409 1.33 10.54 20.43
CA TYR A 409 1.32 9.13 20.81
C TYR A 409 0.85 8.97 22.25
N TYR A 410 -0.05 8.01 22.48
CA TYR A 410 -0.60 7.68 23.80
C TYR A 410 -0.22 6.24 24.20
N LEU A 411 0.32 6.06 25.41
CA LEU A 411 0.64 4.75 26.00
C LEU A 411 -0.24 4.53 27.22
N SER A 412 -1.07 3.50 27.19
CA SER A 412 -1.79 3.01 28.37
C SER A 412 -1.07 1.80 28.96
N ASN A 413 -0.74 1.85 30.24
CA ASN A 413 -0.44 0.64 30.99
C ASN A 413 -1.74 -0.11 31.25
N LEU A 414 -1.76 -1.42 31.03
CA LEU A 414 -2.87 -2.27 31.49
C LEU A 414 -2.50 -3.08 32.74
N SER A 415 -1.23 -3.05 33.15
CA SER A 415 -0.71 -3.76 34.33
C SER A 415 -1.04 -3.02 35.63
N SER A 416 -1.27 -3.77 36.71
CA SER A 416 -1.28 -3.26 38.09
C SER A 416 0.12 -2.91 38.61
N LYS A 417 1.18 -3.15 37.83
CA LYS A 417 2.58 -2.82 38.17
C LYS A 417 3.11 -1.70 37.27
N THR A 418 4.01 -0.89 37.81
CA THR A 418 4.73 0.16 37.04
C THR A 418 5.49 -0.45 35.87
N ASN A 419 5.30 0.15 34.70
CA ASN A 419 5.78 -0.37 33.42
C ASN A 419 6.92 0.51 32.90
N ARG A 420 8.13 -0.06 32.86
CA ARG A 420 9.34 0.57 32.33
C ARG A 420 9.42 0.26 30.84
N PHE A 421 9.67 1.28 30.01
CA PHE A 421 9.69 1.13 28.56
C PHE A 421 10.81 1.93 27.90
N THR A 422 11.24 1.50 26.71
CA THR A 422 12.21 2.19 25.86
C THR A 422 11.60 2.43 24.49
N VAL A 423 11.61 3.69 24.05
CA VAL A 423 11.25 4.11 22.71
C VAL A 423 12.53 4.20 21.87
N TYR A 424 12.50 3.58 20.70
CA TYR A 424 13.53 3.69 19.67
C TYR A 424 12.87 4.30 18.43
N ILE A 425 13.51 5.29 17.79
CA ILE A 425 13.08 5.80 16.49
C ILE A 425 14.26 5.70 15.53
N TYR A 426 14.03 5.08 14.40
CA TYR A 426 14.99 4.91 13.32
C TYR A 426 14.61 5.84 12.17
N ASN A 427 15.56 6.63 11.66
CA ASN A 427 15.40 7.44 10.45
C ASN A 427 16.38 6.93 9.39
N ALA A 428 15.90 6.71 8.17
CA ALA A 428 16.66 6.06 7.08
C ALA A 428 17.40 4.78 7.52
N GLY A 429 16.78 3.98 8.40
CA GLY A 429 17.35 2.75 8.96
C GLY A 429 18.37 2.92 10.09
N LYS A 430 18.92 4.12 10.31
CA LYS A 430 19.81 4.41 11.43
C LYS A 430 19.01 4.77 12.69
N LEU A 431 19.45 4.31 13.86
CA LEU A 431 18.85 4.73 15.13
C LEU A 431 19.09 6.23 15.32
N ALA A 432 18.00 7.01 15.28
CA ALA A 432 18.03 8.47 15.35
C ALA A 432 17.54 9.02 16.71
N TYR A 433 16.85 8.19 17.50
CA TYR A 433 16.41 8.55 18.85
C TYR A 433 16.24 7.32 19.73
N LEU A 434 16.63 7.46 21.01
CA LEU A 434 16.39 6.48 22.06
C LEU A 434 15.92 7.21 23.32
N LYS A 435 14.85 6.74 23.95
CA LYS A 435 14.40 7.24 25.26
C LYS A 435 13.87 6.13 26.15
N LYS A 436 14.51 5.95 27.31
CA LYS A 436 13.98 5.15 28.43
C LYS A 436 12.99 5.98 29.24
N SER A 437 11.92 5.36 29.73
CA SER A 437 10.86 6.03 30.51
C SER A 437 10.09 5.00 31.36
N LYS A 438 9.20 5.49 32.23
CA LYS A 438 8.22 4.66 32.97
C LYS A 438 6.81 5.22 32.79
N VAL A 439 5.82 4.37 32.97
CA VAL A 439 4.42 4.75 33.18
C VAL A 439 3.92 3.95 34.40
N ILE A 440 3.15 4.57 35.29
CA ILE A 440 2.76 3.92 36.55
C ILE A 440 1.64 2.90 36.31
N ALA A 441 1.26 2.16 37.37
CA ALA A 441 0.22 1.13 37.29
C ALA A 441 -1.08 1.68 36.67
N ARG A 442 -1.55 1.02 35.60
CA ARG A 442 -2.80 1.31 34.87
C ARG A 442 -3.00 2.76 34.34
N ASP A 443 -1.92 3.51 34.18
CA ASP A 443 -1.91 4.94 33.79
C ASP A 443 -1.83 5.17 32.25
N LEU A 444 -2.18 6.38 31.78
CA LEU A 444 -2.09 6.83 30.39
C LEU A 444 -1.17 8.06 30.26
N ILE A 445 -0.07 7.93 29.50
CA ILE A 445 0.80 9.08 29.17
C ILE A 445 0.76 9.44 27.68
N LYS A 446 0.96 10.72 27.40
CA LYS A 446 1.30 11.25 26.08
C LYS A 446 2.83 11.26 25.92
N LEU A 447 3.37 10.64 24.86
CA LEU A 447 4.76 10.88 24.48
C LEU A 447 4.89 12.23 23.78
N ASN A 448 5.71 13.11 24.34
CA ASN A 448 6.22 14.27 23.62
C ASN A 448 7.48 13.85 22.85
N LEU A 449 7.36 13.75 21.53
CA LEU A 449 8.45 13.38 20.62
C LEU A 449 8.83 14.52 19.66
N ALA A 450 8.21 15.70 19.79
CA ALA A 450 8.57 16.88 18.99
C ALA A 450 10.05 17.30 19.22
N LYS A 451 10.60 17.01 20.41
CA LYS A 451 12.03 17.22 20.72
C LYS A 451 13.00 16.37 19.90
N THR A 452 12.54 15.37 19.14
CA THR A 452 13.41 14.48 18.35
C THR A 452 13.99 15.14 17.09
N LYS A 453 13.36 16.20 16.57
CA LYS A 453 13.64 16.78 15.23
C LYS A 453 13.53 15.79 14.06
N ILE A 454 12.96 14.60 14.27
CA ILE A 454 12.75 13.59 13.22
C ILE A 454 11.43 13.90 12.50
N SER A 455 11.51 14.22 11.20
CA SER A 455 10.33 14.47 10.37
C SER A 455 9.57 13.19 10.02
N GLN A 456 10.28 12.12 9.70
CA GLN A 456 9.75 10.80 9.35
C GLN A 456 10.67 9.72 9.92
N GLY A 457 10.10 8.62 10.40
CA GLY A 457 10.89 7.50 10.92
C GLY A 457 10.09 6.23 11.16
N PHE A 458 10.74 5.23 11.73
CA PHE A 458 10.14 3.98 12.18
C PHE A 458 10.32 3.86 13.71
N MET A 459 9.28 3.46 14.45
CA MET A 459 9.32 3.44 15.92
C MET A 459 9.12 2.04 16.52
N VAL A 460 9.96 1.68 17.49
CA VAL A 460 9.76 0.53 18.38
C VAL A 460 9.54 1.03 19.80
N ILE A 461 8.61 0.43 20.53
CA ILE A 461 8.48 0.58 21.98
C ILE A 461 8.59 -0.81 22.61
N THR A 462 9.64 -1.02 23.40
CA THR A 462 9.80 -2.22 24.26
C THR A 462 9.48 -1.88 25.70
N SER A 463 8.97 -2.83 26.48
CA SER A 463 8.57 -2.61 27.87
C SER A 463 8.60 -3.90 28.71
N ASN A 464 8.51 -3.78 30.03
CA ASN A 464 8.49 -4.96 30.92
C ASN A 464 7.09 -5.55 31.13
N TYR A 465 6.02 -4.76 30.95
CA TYR A 465 4.63 -5.25 30.92
C TYR A 465 3.90 -4.82 29.64
N PRO A 466 2.78 -5.46 29.27
CA PRO A 466 2.01 -5.06 28.10
C PRO A 466 1.54 -3.59 28.15
N LEU A 467 1.84 -2.86 27.08
CA LEU A 467 1.40 -1.50 26.81
C LEU A 467 0.38 -1.52 25.67
N LEU A 468 -0.70 -0.77 25.86
CA LEU A 468 -1.60 -0.39 24.78
C LEU A 468 -1.09 0.92 24.17
N LEU A 469 -1.05 1.01 22.85
CA LEU A 469 -0.34 2.07 22.13
C LEU A 469 -1.20 2.59 20.97
N GLU A 470 -1.50 3.89 20.98
CA GLU A 470 -2.37 4.57 20.02
C GLU A 470 -1.67 5.82 19.45
N ARG A 471 -1.54 5.90 18.12
CA ARG A 471 -1.05 7.08 17.40
C ARG A 471 -2.23 7.92 16.93
N LEU A 472 -2.16 9.23 17.15
CA LEU A 472 -3.01 10.28 16.56
C LEU A 472 -2.14 11.10 15.60
N THR A 473 -2.41 11.08 14.30
CA THR A 473 -1.70 11.95 13.35
C THR A 473 -2.26 13.37 13.33
N VAL A 474 -1.52 14.34 12.75
CA VAL A 474 -2.08 15.70 12.50
C VAL A 474 -3.26 15.66 11.54
N THR A 475 -3.26 14.75 10.58
CA THR A 475 -4.44 14.46 9.74
C THR A 475 -5.58 13.78 10.52
N GLY A 476 -5.43 13.53 11.82
CA GLY A 476 -6.42 12.93 12.71
C GLY A 476 -6.67 11.43 12.50
N ALA A 477 -5.85 10.78 11.67
CA ALA A 477 -5.90 9.34 11.45
C ALA A 477 -5.26 8.61 12.63
N PHE A 478 -5.79 7.43 12.94
CA PHE A 478 -5.32 6.64 14.08
C PHE A 478 -4.82 5.27 13.63
N TYR A 479 -3.73 4.85 14.28
CA TYR A 479 -3.07 3.58 14.02
C TYR A 479 -2.75 2.91 15.35
N SER A 480 -2.96 1.59 15.43
CA SER A 480 -2.58 0.75 16.57
C SER A 480 -1.20 0.13 16.33
N GLY A 481 -0.38 0.06 17.39
CA GLY A 481 0.94 -0.57 17.30
C GLY A 481 0.81 -2.09 17.11
N VAL A 482 1.67 -2.69 16.27
CA VAL A 482 1.61 -4.13 15.97
C VAL A 482 2.59 -4.93 16.83
N SER A 483 2.11 -6.09 17.29
CA SER A 483 2.75 -7.03 18.23
C SER A 483 3.87 -7.86 17.59
N SER A 484 4.97 -8.10 18.32
CA SER A 484 6.13 -8.86 17.81
C SER A 484 6.06 -10.39 17.92
N ARG A 485 4.98 -11.00 18.44
CA ARG A 485 4.92 -12.47 18.65
C ARG A 485 4.64 -13.31 17.38
N TYR A 486 4.54 -12.69 16.21
CA TYR A 486 4.07 -13.35 14.98
C TYR A 486 5.20 -13.90 14.09
N LEU A 487 6.29 -14.37 14.71
CA LEU A 487 7.56 -14.65 14.02
C LEU A 487 7.57 -15.89 13.11
N ASN A 488 6.60 -16.80 13.25
CA ASN A 488 6.43 -17.99 12.39
C ASN A 488 5.13 -17.95 11.55
N TYR A 489 4.50 -16.77 11.41
CA TYR A 489 3.20 -16.64 10.75
C TYR A 489 3.35 -16.21 9.30
N LYS A 490 2.39 -16.58 8.45
CA LYS A 490 2.31 -16.11 7.07
C LYS A 490 1.63 -14.74 7.01
N TYR A 491 2.25 -13.75 6.35
CA TYR A 491 1.77 -12.37 6.20
C TYR A 491 1.29 -12.08 4.79
N TYR A 492 0.16 -11.39 4.65
CA TYR A 492 -0.57 -11.22 3.40
C TYR A 492 -0.65 -9.72 3.06
N LEU A 493 -0.15 -9.34 1.89
CA LEU A 493 -0.36 -8.00 1.33
C LEU A 493 -1.21 -8.12 0.06
N ASP A 494 -2.42 -7.58 0.14
CA ASP A 494 -3.35 -7.41 -0.98
C ASP A 494 -3.02 -6.14 -1.77
N LEU A 495 -3.48 -6.08 -3.02
CA LEU A 495 -3.29 -4.96 -3.96
C LEU A 495 -1.81 -4.56 -4.12
N PHE A 496 -0.87 -5.47 -3.86
CA PHE A 496 0.54 -5.24 -4.13
C PHE A 496 0.78 -5.40 -5.63
N ASN A 497 1.34 -4.36 -6.24
CA ASN A 497 1.74 -4.39 -7.64
C ASN A 497 3.26 -4.62 -7.70
N PRO A 498 3.75 -5.82 -8.07
CA PRO A 498 5.18 -6.14 -8.16
C PRO A 498 5.91 -5.35 -9.24
N GLN A 499 5.20 -4.69 -10.16
CA GLN A 499 5.78 -3.71 -11.08
C GLN A 499 6.02 -2.35 -10.45
N ALA A 500 5.29 -1.97 -9.40
CA ALA A 500 5.26 -0.58 -8.88
C ALA A 500 5.83 -0.45 -7.46
N ASP A 501 5.42 -1.33 -6.56
CA ASP A 501 5.71 -1.27 -5.14
C ASP A 501 7.05 -1.94 -4.78
N SER A 502 7.67 -1.53 -3.67
CA SER A 502 8.70 -2.34 -3.01
C SER A 502 8.40 -2.47 -1.52
N ILE A 503 8.84 -3.60 -1.00
CA ILE A 503 8.61 -4.10 0.33
C ILE A 503 9.86 -3.77 1.14
N VAL A 504 9.75 -3.15 2.31
CA VAL A 504 10.91 -3.06 3.21
C VAL A 504 10.63 -3.81 4.48
N ILE A 505 11.72 -4.30 5.03
CA ILE A 505 11.78 -5.29 6.06
C ILE A 505 12.93 -4.85 6.95
N ALA A 506 12.69 -4.60 8.23
CA ALA A 506 13.77 -4.49 9.20
C ALA A 506 13.75 -5.68 10.14
N ASN A 507 14.91 -6.19 10.52
CA ASN A 507 15.10 -7.17 11.57
C ASN A 507 15.46 -6.44 12.87
N PRO A 508 14.51 -6.19 13.79
CA PRO A 508 14.78 -5.52 15.07
C PRO A 508 15.24 -6.48 16.18
N ASN A 509 15.72 -7.67 15.82
CA ASN A 509 16.17 -8.70 16.77
C ASN A 509 17.70 -8.87 16.66
N GLN A 510 18.31 -9.49 17.68
CA GLN A 510 19.76 -9.67 17.78
C GLN A 510 20.32 -10.89 17.02
N GLY A 511 19.45 -11.72 16.41
CA GLY A 511 19.83 -12.84 15.57
C GLY A 511 19.41 -12.67 14.10
N THR A 512 20.10 -13.36 13.21
CA THR A 512 19.74 -13.48 11.78
C THR A 512 18.53 -14.41 11.63
N PHE A 513 17.63 -14.12 10.69
CA PHE A 513 16.55 -15.05 10.32
C PHE A 513 16.46 -15.23 8.81
N SER A 514 15.91 -16.37 8.37
CA SER A 514 15.52 -16.58 6.98
C SER A 514 14.07 -16.13 6.78
N LEU A 515 13.83 -15.39 5.70
CA LEU A 515 12.51 -15.05 5.20
C LEU A 515 12.23 -15.85 3.95
N ASP A 516 11.10 -16.54 3.90
CA ASP A 516 10.49 -17.07 2.68
C ASP A 516 9.40 -16.08 2.18
N THR A 517 9.44 -15.70 0.90
CA THR A 517 8.50 -14.77 0.25
C THR A 517 7.87 -15.45 -0.95
N ASN A 518 6.55 -15.62 -0.94
CA ASN A 518 5.80 -16.29 -2.01
C ASN A 518 4.82 -15.29 -2.65
N VAL A 519 4.81 -15.20 -3.98
CA VAL A 519 3.88 -14.33 -4.71
C VAL A 519 2.83 -15.15 -5.42
N TYR A 520 1.58 -14.75 -5.27
CA TYR A 520 0.45 -15.42 -5.90
C TYR A 520 -0.26 -14.45 -6.83
N ALA A 521 -0.70 -14.95 -7.98
CA ALA A 521 -1.42 -14.19 -9.00
C ALA A 521 -2.61 -15.01 -9.50
N ASN A 522 -3.79 -14.41 -9.58
CA ASN A 522 -5.00 -15.03 -10.13
C ASN A 522 -5.32 -16.44 -9.56
N GLY A 523 -4.96 -16.70 -8.29
CA GLY A 523 -5.11 -18.01 -7.63
C GLY A 523 -3.86 -18.89 -7.58
N ALA A 524 -2.90 -18.72 -8.49
CA ALA A 524 -1.71 -19.57 -8.61
C ALA A 524 -0.48 -18.99 -7.88
N LEU A 525 0.40 -19.86 -7.37
CA LEU A 525 1.73 -19.49 -6.87
C LEU A 525 2.68 -19.29 -8.06
N VAL A 526 3.22 -18.08 -8.21
CA VAL A 526 4.02 -17.70 -9.39
C VAL A 526 5.49 -17.37 -9.09
N LEU A 527 5.85 -17.25 -7.80
CA LEU A 527 7.23 -17.09 -7.34
C LEU A 527 7.38 -17.50 -5.87
N THR A 528 8.53 -18.08 -5.51
CA THR A 528 9.05 -18.14 -4.14
C THR A 528 10.51 -17.64 -4.11
N ASP A 529 10.88 -16.81 -3.14
CA ASP A 529 12.24 -16.29 -2.91
C ASP A 529 12.57 -16.30 -1.40
N THR A 530 13.71 -16.87 -1.01
CA THR A 530 14.15 -17.00 0.38
C THR A 530 15.44 -16.23 0.64
N ARG A 531 15.45 -15.31 1.63
CA ARG A 531 16.65 -14.52 1.98
C ARG A 531 16.92 -14.47 3.48
N ARG A 532 18.21 -14.55 3.85
CA ARG A 532 18.67 -14.27 5.23
C ARG A 532 18.77 -12.78 5.48
N ILE A 533 18.30 -12.33 6.64
CA ILE A 533 18.29 -10.93 7.05
C ILE A 533 19.05 -10.79 8.37
N PRO A 534 20.27 -10.19 8.36
CA PRO A 534 21.10 -10.07 9.55
C PRO A 534 20.42 -9.30 10.69
N ALA A 535 20.88 -9.56 11.92
CA ALA A 535 20.47 -8.84 13.11
C ALA A 535 20.55 -7.31 12.95
N SER A 536 19.57 -6.59 13.51
CA SER A 536 19.48 -5.11 13.46
C SER A 536 19.50 -4.47 12.05
N ASN A 537 19.33 -5.23 10.97
CA ASN A 537 19.52 -4.77 9.60
C ASN A 537 18.19 -4.61 8.83
N ILE A 538 18.21 -3.88 7.70
CA ILE A 538 17.05 -3.62 6.84
C ILE A 538 17.26 -4.21 5.44
N ALA A 539 16.37 -5.10 5.02
CA ALA A 539 16.27 -5.59 3.65
C ALA A 539 15.16 -4.86 2.88
N VAL A 540 15.39 -4.60 1.60
CA VAL A 540 14.35 -4.17 0.66
C VAL A 540 14.08 -5.31 -0.32
N PHE A 541 12.86 -5.80 -0.34
CA PHE A 541 12.37 -6.79 -1.29
C PHE A 541 11.69 -6.06 -2.46
N SER A 542 12.08 -6.41 -3.68
CA SER A 542 11.40 -5.97 -4.89
C SER A 542 11.23 -7.15 -5.82
N LEU A 543 10.08 -7.22 -6.46
CA LEU A 543 9.64 -8.36 -7.26
C LEU A 543 9.56 -8.00 -8.74
N LYS A 544 10.00 -6.80 -9.10
CA LYS A 544 10.09 -6.27 -10.47
C LYS A 544 10.96 -7.11 -11.39
N ASN A 545 11.96 -7.78 -10.82
CA ASN A 545 12.94 -8.59 -11.55
C ASN A 545 12.67 -10.09 -11.35
N THR A 546 11.41 -10.44 -11.09
CA THR A 546 10.96 -11.81 -10.82
C THR A 546 9.72 -12.08 -11.66
N THR A 547 9.40 -13.34 -11.97
CA THR A 547 8.22 -13.73 -12.77
C THR A 547 6.92 -13.09 -12.27
N ALA A 548 6.80 -12.85 -10.96
CA ALA A 548 5.68 -12.17 -10.34
C ALA A 548 5.36 -10.77 -10.93
N VAL A 549 6.35 -10.07 -11.51
CA VAL A 549 6.16 -8.74 -12.13
C VAL A 549 5.09 -8.74 -13.23
N ASN A 550 4.88 -9.86 -13.92
CA ASN A 550 4.00 -9.93 -15.08
C ASN A 550 2.51 -10.04 -14.75
N TYR A 551 2.15 -10.00 -13.45
CA TYR A 551 0.80 -10.22 -13.00
C TYR A 551 0.20 -8.97 -12.34
N SER A 552 -0.98 -8.58 -12.81
CA SER A 552 -1.88 -7.68 -12.09
C SER A 552 -2.70 -8.46 -11.06
N ASN A 553 -3.25 -7.78 -10.04
CA ASN A 553 -4.00 -8.42 -8.94
C ASN A 553 -3.24 -9.47 -8.11
N THR A 554 -1.91 -9.36 -8.05
CA THR A 554 -1.06 -10.17 -7.16
C THR A 554 -1.30 -9.90 -5.68
N PHE A 555 -1.26 -10.99 -4.91
CA PHE A 555 -1.17 -10.96 -3.46
C PHE A 555 0.18 -11.58 -3.03
N LEU A 556 0.75 -11.08 -1.94
CA LEU A 556 2.03 -11.53 -1.40
C LEU A 556 1.97 -12.16 -0.02
N GLN A 557 2.53 -13.36 0.08
CA GLN A 557 2.71 -14.14 1.29
C GLN A 557 4.15 -14.04 1.79
N PHE A 558 4.36 -13.83 3.09
CA PHE A 558 5.70 -13.85 3.70
C PHE A 558 5.70 -14.76 4.93
N SER A 559 6.66 -15.66 5.08
CA SER A 559 6.87 -16.41 6.33
C SER A 559 8.34 -16.36 6.76
N ALA A 560 8.59 -15.86 7.96
CA ALA A 560 9.92 -15.89 8.56
C ALA A 560 10.15 -17.18 9.36
N LYS A 561 11.41 -17.60 9.43
CA LYS A 561 11.93 -18.69 10.25
C LYS A 561 13.22 -18.22 10.90
N PHE A 562 13.24 -18.16 12.23
CA PHE A 562 14.46 -17.90 12.98
C PHE A 562 15.34 -19.15 12.99
N GLN A 563 16.66 -18.94 12.87
CA GLN A 563 17.67 -19.98 13.01
C GLN A 563 18.20 -19.98 14.45
#